data_AF-A0A7T7S110-F1
#
_entry.id   AF-A0A7T7S110-F1
#
_cell.length_a   1.000
_cell.length_b   1.000
_cell.length_c   1.000
_cell.angle_alpha   90.00
_cell.angle_beta   90.00
_cell.angle_gamma   90.00
#
_symmetry.space_group_name_H-M   'P 1'
#
loop_
_entity.id
_entity.type
_entity.pdbx_description
1 polymer ?
#
loop_
_entity_poly.entity_id
_entity_poly.type
_entity_poly.pdbx_seq_one_letter_code
_entity_poly.pdbx_strand_id
1 'polypeptide(L)'
;MGADLTYASTPAGAAPSRPLTTNTSLFPADTPSEAGTGPESGRTLQTGVRPEASTPPESGVRPEASVPPPAAPAPVPPVSVSPAPAPASTNPYPATPAPAPGQLAATCTAPRQLAFNAGVELDLQDWRQVYSACLGPSRAVQEAVAEQVVRDRDWYVDFDLGTLAFGEDSFPVQFLGSEAADDQTWMWGWHNVNNFPSSIVAIAQYLRQLGHRWGLAELATPSFPLSQELNGHALAAVASVLAPEPVAYYRGPHTGGVVLLAFSDLPAEVFAPVGPQRLASLVSQCLGLPCDHRLLVEGLLCWNGTAYSWQGRSLVASCPQELVFDFDAHWRLTGLSTRQPA
;
A
#
# COMPACT_ATOMS: atom_id res chain seq x y z
N MET A 1 35.42 -48.21 -43.86
CA MET A 1 36.30 -47.22 -44.51
C MET A 1 35.55 -46.68 -45.72
N GLY A 2 35.53 -45.36 -45.91
CA GLY A 2 34.73 -44.70 -46.94
C GLY A 2 34.23 -43.36 -46.40
N ALA A 3 34.82 -42.27 -46.87
CA ALA A 3 34.40 -40.90 -46.59
C ALA A 3 33.65 -40.33 -47.80
N ASP A 4 33.38 -39.01 -47.77
CA ASP A 4 32.88 -38.17 -48.87
C ASP A 4 31.38 -38.34 -49.27
N LEU A 5 30.60 -37.29 -49.58
CA LEU A 5 30.90 -35.87 -49.88
C LEU A 5 29.77 -34.88 -49.48
N THR A 6 30.18 -33.60 -49.43
CA THR A 6 29.47 -32.31 -49.19
C THR A 6 28.14 -31.99 -49.90
N TYR A 7 27.33 -31.09 -49.29
CA TYR A 7 26.67 -29.90 -49.89
C TYR A 7 25.99 -29.08 -48.75
N ALA A 8 25.61 -27.80 -48.82
CA ALA A 8 26.27 -26.50 -49.10
C ALA A 8 25.25 -25.38 -48.75
N SER A 9 25.71 -24.14 -48.50
CA SER A 9 24.97 -22.85 -48.66
C SER A 9 24.05 -22.24 -47.56
N THR A 10 24.64 -21.30 -46.81
CA THR A 10 24.29 -19.85 -46.69
C THR A 10 22.99 -19.37 -45.95
N PRO A 11 23.02 -18.27 -45.14
CA PRO A 11 21.93 -17.90 -44.22
C PRO A 11 21.10 -16.65 -44.61
N ALA A 12 19.92 -16.52 -43.97
CA ALA A 12 19.12 -15.30 -43.77
C ALA A 12 18.15 -15.53 -42.60
N GLY A 13 17.69 -14.54 -41.83
CA GLY A 13 17.98 -13.10 -41.80
C GLY A 13 17.45 -12.48 -40.48
N ALA A 14 17.83 -11.24 -40.18
CA ALA A 14 17.48 -10.57 -38.91
C ALA A 14 15.99 -10.19 -38.82
N ALA A 15 15.41 -10.30 -37.63
CA ALA A 15 14.11 -9.73 -37.27
C ALA A 15 14.30 -8.39 -36.51
N PRO A 16 13.41 -7.39 -36.70
CA PRO A 16 13.66 -6.02 -36.25
C PRO A 16 13.39 -5.80 -34.76
N SER A 17 14.31 -5.10 -34.09
CA SER A 17 14.12 -4.58 -32.74
C SER A 17 13.00 -3.53 -32.71
N ARG A 18 12.05 -3.68 -31.78
CA ARG A 18 11.14 -2.61 -31.35
C ARG A 18 11.30 -2.40 -29.83
N PRO A 19 11.29 -1.16 -29.33
CA PRO A 19 11.58 -0.89 -27.93
C PRO A 19 10.41 -1.31 -27.04
N LEU A 20 10.70 -2.17 -26.06
CA LEU A 20 9.82 -2.38 -24.91
C LEU A 20 10.01 -1.21 -23.95
N THR A 21 9.04 -0.29 -23.96
CA THR A 21 8.95 0.78 -22.95
C THR A 21 7.95 0.35 -21.88
N THR A 22 8.45 -0.23 -20.80
CA THR A 22 7.66 -0.54 -19.60
C THR A 22 8.49 -0.23 -18.37
N ASN A 23 8.13 0.84 -17.68
CA ASN A 23 8.70 1.23 -16.39
C ASN A 23 7.63 1.01 -15.33
N THR A 24 7.83 0.05 -14.43
CA THR A 24 6.92 -0.21 -13.31
C THR A 24 7.75 -0.62 -12.10
N SER A 25 8.27 0.40 -11.43
CA SER A 25 8.83 0.28 -10.08
C SER A 25 7.72 -0.03 -9.06
N LEU A 26 8.10 -0.53 -7.88
CA LEU A 26 7.24 -0.60 -6.69
C LEU A 26 6.61 0.76 -6.30
N PHE A 27 7.12 1.87 -6.83
CA PHE A 27 6.48 3.19 -6.82
C PHE A 27 6.64 3.87 -8.19
N PRO A 28 5.58 4.02 -9.00
CA PRO A 28 5.55 4.93 -10.14
C PRO A 28 5.15 6.35 -9.70
N ALA A 29 5.76 7.36 -10.34
CA ALA A 29 5.30 8.75 -10.26
C ALA A 29 4.56 9.09 -11.55
N ASP A 30 3.23 9.22 -11.49
CA ASP A 30 2.41 9.50 -12.67
C ASP A 30 2.38 10.99 -12.99
N THR A 31 2.70 11.31 -14.25
CA THR A 31 2.51 12.65 -14.84
C THR A 31 1.15 12.74 -15.53
N PRO A 32 0.46 13.90 -15.48
CA PRO A 32 -0.86 14.05 -16.09
C PRO A 32 -0.75 14.07 -17.63
N SER A 33 -1.61 13.29 -18.30
CA SER A 33 -1.73 13.29 -19.76
C SER A 33 -2.57 14.47 -20.24
N GLU A 34 -2.05 15.27 -21.16
CA GLU A 34 -2.74 16.42 -21.74
C GLU A 34 -3.87 16.01 -22.69
N ALA A 35 -5.05 16.61 -22.55
CA ALA A 35 -6.16 16.42 -23.47
C ALA A 35 -5.97 17.29 -24.75
N GLY A 36 -5.72 16.64 -25.88
CA GLY A 36 -5.56 17.31 -27.18
C GLY A 36 -6.87 17.91 -27.71
N THR A 37 -6.82 19.17 -28.16
CA THR A 37 -7.97 19.93 -28.67
C THR A 37 -8.10 19.97 -30.19
N GLY A 38 -9.32 19.69 -30.68
CA GLY A 38 -9.88 20.20 -31.94
C GLY A 38 -9.69 19.35 -33.21
N PRO A 39 -10.31 19.76 -34.35
CA PRO A 39 -11.30 20.83 -34.53
C PRO A 39 -12.61 20.37 -35.22
N GLU A 40 -13.51 21.33 -35.45
CA GLU A 40 -14.84 21.16 -36.07
C GLU A 40 -14.82 20.76 -37.56
N SER A 41 -15.90 20.10 -38.01
CA SER A 41 -16.50 20.31 -39.35
C SER A 41 -17.91 19.72 -39.39
N GLY A 42 -18.92 20.55 -39.64
CA GLY A 42 -20.34 20.16 -39.48
C GLY A 42 -21.07 19.81 -40.79
N ARG A 43 -22.37 19.55 -40.68
CA ARG A 43 -23.35 19.78 -41.76
C ARG A 43 -24.79 19.93 -41.25
N THR A 44 -25.48 20.90 -41.85
CA THR A 44 -26.85 21.36 -41.54
C THR A 44 -27.93 20.46 -42.15
N LEU A 45 -29.10 20.38 -41.50
CA LEU A 45 -30.48 20.34 -42.04
C LEU A 45 -31.44 20.38 -40.82
N GLN A 46 -32.20 21.45 -40.52
CA GLN A 46 -33.56 21.78 -41.03
C GLN A 46 -34.51 20.55 -41.05
N THR A 47 -35.73 20.50 -40.47
CA THR A 47 -36.65 21.41 -39.71
C THR A 47 -37.60 20.55 -38.83
N GLY A 48 -38.41 21.01 -37.86
CA GLY A 48 -38.77 22.34 -37.35
C GLY A 48 -40.09 22.30 -36.51
N VAL A 49 -40.78 23.44 -36.35
CA VAL A 49 -42.15 23.64 -35.75
C VAL A 49 -42.35 23.34 -34.24
N ARG A 50 -42.59 24.42 -33.48
CA ARG A 50 -43.46 24.53 -32.28
C ARG A 50 -44.74 25.27 -32.72
N PRO A 51 -45.92 25.08 -32.11
CA PRO A 51 -46.24 25.49 -30.72
C PRO A 51 -47.09 24.40 -29.99
N GLU A 52 -47.79 24.55 -28.86
CA GLU A 52 -48.14 25.69 -27.97
C GLU A 52 -48.37 25.17 -26.52
N ALA A 53 -48.82 26.02 -25.58
CA ALA A 53 -48.88 25.72 -24.14
C ALA A 53 -50.17 25.03 -23.66
N SER A 54 -50.07 24.24 -22.58
CA SER A 54 -51.18 23.92 -21.64
C SER A 54 -50.66 23.24 -20.36
N THR A 55 -51.20 23.65 -19.20
CA THR A 55 -51.05 23.05 -17.85
C THR A 55 -52.32 23.34 -17.04
N PRO A 56 -52.63 22.61 -15.95
CA PRO A 56 -52.35 21.21 -15.60
C PRO A 56 -53.68 20.42 -15.40
N PRO A 57 -53.68 19.21 -14.78
CA PRO A 57 -54.06 19.16 -13.36
C PRO A 57 -53.25 18.16 -12.50
N GLU A 58 -53.76 17.86 -11.30
CA GLU A 58 -53.02 17.50 -10.09
C GLU A 58 -52.58 16.03 -9.87
N SER A 59 -51.66 15.90 -8.89
CA SER A 59 -51.49 14.79 -7.95
C SER A 59 -51.27 13.37 -8.51
N GLY A 60 -50.01 12.95 -8.48
CA GLY A 60 -49.62 11.55 -8.59
C GLY A 60 -48.20 11.36 -8.04
N VAL A 61 -48.05 11.26 -6.72
CA VAL A 61 -46.77 10.91 -6.09
C VAL A 61 -46.42 9.48 -6.51
N ARG A 62 -45.52 9.34 -7.48
CA ARG A 62 -44.84 8.08 -7.73
C ARG A 62 -43.86 7.83 -6.57
N PRO A 63 -43.77 6.61 -6.02
CA PRO A 63 -42.65 6.28 -5.16
C PRO A 63 -41.35 6.42 -5.97
N GLU A 64 -40.33 7.03 -5.38
CA GLU A 64 -38.97 6.94 -5.92
C GLU A 64 -38.62 5.46 -6.08
N ALA A 65 -38.22 5.08 -7.29
CA ALA A 65 -37.60 3.78 -7.48
C ALA A 65 -36.27 3.81 -6.73
N SER A 66 -36.19 3.07 -5.62
CA SER A 66 -34.92 2.87 -4.93
C SER A 66 -33.88 2.42 -5.95
N VAL A 67 -32.84 3.25 -6.13
CA VAL A 67 -31.65 2.82 -6.85
C VAL A 67 -31.15 1.58 -6.13
N PRO A 68 -31.08 0.40 -6.81
CA PRO A 68 -30.56 -0.79 -6.16
C PRO A 68 -29.13 -0.49 -5.69
N PRO A 69 -28.70 -1.00 -4.52
CA PRO A 69 -27.31 -0.87 -4.11
C PRO A 69 -26.40 -1.41 -5.24
N PRO A 70 -25.20 -0.85 -5.43
CA PRO A 70 -24.27 -1.35 -6.41
C PRO A 70 -24.08 -2.85 -6.23
N ALA A 71 -23.95 -3.58 -7.34
CA ALA A 71 -23.78 -5.03 -7.30
C ALA A 71 -22.60 -5.37 -6.37
N ALA A 72 -22.79 -6.39 -5.52
CA ALA A 72 -21.71 -6.84 -4.65
C ALA A 72 -20.50 -7.23 -5.51
N PRO A 73 -19.28 -6.75 -5.19
CA PRO A 73 -18.09 -7.06 -5.99
C PRO A 73 -17.88 -8.57 -6.03
N ALA A 74 -17.37 -9.05 -7.17
CA ALA A 74 -17.21 -10.47 -7.40
C ALA A 74 -16.35 -11.14 -6.29
N PRO A 75 -16.75 -12.31 -5.78
CA PRO A 75 -15.94 -13.04 -4.81
C PRO A 75 -14.60 -13.43 -5.44
N VAL A 76 -13.51 -13.28 -4.67
CA VAL A 76 -12.20 -13.82 -5.07
C VAL A 76 -12.37 -15.33 -5.27
N PRO A 77 -11.95 -15.92 -6.41
CA PRO A 77 -12.20 -17.34 -6.67
C PRO A 77 -11.61 -18.23 -5.55
N PRO A 78 -12.32 -19.30 -5.12
CA PRO A 78 -11.96 -20.10 -3.94
C PRO A 78 -10.84 -21.12 -4.23
N VAL A 79 -9.81 -20.71 -4.97
CA VAL A 79 -8.74 -21.60 -5.47
C VAL A 79 -7.39 -21.00 -5.10
N SER A 80 -6.46 -21.84 -4.63
CA SER A 80 -5.08 -21.46 -4.36
C SER A 80 -4.49 -20.65 -5.51
N VAL A 81 -4.00 -19.45 -5.20
CA VAL A 81 -3.56 -18.51 -6.24
C VAL A 81 -2.17 -18.93 -6.71
N SER A 82 -2.10 -19.47 -7.93
CA SER A 82 -0.83 -19.61 -8.66
C SER A 82 -0.41 -18.25 -9.25
N PRO A 83 0.89 -17.90 -9.23
CA PRO A 83 1.35 -16.58 -9.61
C PRO A 83 1.16 -16.28 -11.10
N ALA A 84 0.73 -15.06 -11.40
CA ALA A 84 1.14 -14.40 -12.63
C ALA A 84 2.64 -14.06 -12.54
N PRO A 85 3.42 -14.11 -13.63
CA PRO A 85 4.87 -13.88 -13.58
C PRO A 85 5.16 -12.49 -12.99
N ALA A 86 6.02 -12.46 -11.97
CA ALA A 86 6.37 -11.22 -11.28
C ALA A 86 7.07 -10.24 -12.25
N PRO A 87 6.71 -8.94 -12.25
CA PRO A 87 7.52 -7.94 -12.93
C PRO A 87 8.89 -7.85 -12.26
N ALA A 88 9.96 -7.80 -13.05
CA ALA A 88 11.32 -7.76 -12.53
C ALA A 88 11.55 -6.48 -11.71
N SER A 89 11.73 -6.63 -10.40
CA SER A 89 11.97 -5.53 -9.47
C SER A 89 13.44 -5.07 -9.54
N THR A 90 13.75 -4.18 -10.47
CA THR A 90 15.07 -3.51 -10.46
C THR A 90 15.12 -2.49 -9.32
N ASN A 91 15.47 -2.93 -8.11
CA ASN A 91 15.70 -2.05 -6.98
C ASN A 91 16.89 -1.10 -7.30
N PRO A 92 16.66 0.22 -7.47
CA PRO A 92 17.69 1.14 -7.97
C PRO A 92 18.69 1.57 -6.88
N TYR A 93 18.48 1.17 -5.63
CA TYR A 93 19.36 1.49 -4.51
C TYR A 93 20.25 0.30 -4.13
N PRO A 94 21.58 0.47 -4.04
CA PRO A 94 22.45 -0.57 -3.50
C PRO A 94 22.11 -0.80 -2.03
N ALA A 95 22.00 -2.06 -1.63
CA ALA A 95 21.80 -2.45 -0.24
C ALA A 95 22.91 -1.84 0.62
N THR A 96 22.53 -0.91 1.51
CA THR A 96 23.45 -0.39 2.51
C THR A 96 23.67 -1.49 3.55
N PRO A 97 24.91 -1.85 3.90
CA PRO A 97 25.15 -2.93 4.86
C PRO A 97 24.46 -2.62 6.19
N ALA A 98 23.78 -3.63 6.74
CA ALA A 98 23.08 -3.50 8.02
C ALA A 98 24.05 -3.00 9.11
N PRO A 99 23.66 -2.00 9.92
CA PRO A 99 24.51 -1.50 11.00
C PRO A 99 24.77 -2.59 12.04
N ALA A 100 25.94 -2.56 12.67
CA ALA A 100 26.30 -3.56 13.67
C ALA A 100 25.34 -3.52 14.87
N PRO A 101 25.06 -4.65 15.56
CA PRO A 101 24.07 -4.72 16.64
C PRO A 101 24.23 -3.65 17.75
N GLY A 102 25.47 -3.22 18.03
CA GLY A 102 25.76 -2.17 19.01
C GLY A 102 25.36 -0.75 18.58
N GLN A 103 25.22 -0.47 17.28
CA GLN A 103 24.76 0.84 16.79
C GLN A 103 23.23 0.99 16.88
N LEU A 104 22.48 -0.11 16.78
CA LEU A 104 21.01 -0.11 16.92
C LEU A 104 20.57 0.15 18.36
N ALA A 105 21.27 -0.42 19.34
CA ALA A 105 21.01 -0.14 20.75
C ALA A 105 21.23 1.35 21.11
N ALA A 106 22.10 2.05 20.39
CA ALA A 106 22.40 3.47 20.61
C ALA A 106 21.33 4.44 20.07
N THR A 107 20.31 3.96 19.33
CA THR A 107 19.25 4.80 18.73
C THR A 107 17.90 4.69 19.43
N CYS A 108 17.72 3.67 20.28
CA CYS A 108 16.58 3.52 21.17
C CYS A 108 16.80 4.34 22.45
N THR A 109 16.26 5.55 22.49
CA THR A 109 16.30 6.46 23.65
C THR A 109 14.98 6.48 24.45
N ALA A 110 13.96 5.76 23.99
CA ALA A 110 12.66 5.57 24.63
C ALA A 110 12.12 4.14 24.44
N PRO A 111 11.12 3.70 25.22
CA PRO A 111 10.37 2.47 24.93
C PRO A 111 9.71 2.53 23.55
N ARG A 112 9.78 1.43 22.80
CA ARG A 112 9.11 1.28 21.50
C ARG A 112 7.61 1.10 21.71
N GLN A 113 6.81 1.86 20.97
CA GLN A 113 5.34 1.80 21.03
C GLN A 113 4.72 2.43 19.77
N LEU A 114 3.45 2.14 19.49
CA LEU A 114 2.74 2.82 18.40
C LEU A 114 2.27 4.21 18.84
N ALA A 115 2.12 5.14 17.89
CA ALA A 115 1.63 6.51 18.14
C ALA A 115 0.33 6.54 18.98
N PHE A 116 -0.58 5.60 18.68
CA PHE A 116 -1.88 5.41 19.35
C PHE A 116 -1.77 5.19 20.88
N ASN A 117 -0.62 4.73 21.36
CA ASN A 117 -0.33 4.49 22.78
C ASN A 117 0.69 5.49 23.35
N ALA A 118 1.27 6.36 22.51
CA ALA A 118 2.42 7.20 22.85
C ALA A 118 2.05 8.62 23.32
N GLY A 119 0.76 8.98 23.33
CA GLY A 119 0.30 10.33 23.64
C GLY A 119 0.48 11.33 22.48
N VAL A 120 0.67 10.83 21.25
CA VAL A 120 0.65 11.66 20.03
C VAL A 120 -0.75 12.22 19.83
N GLU A 121 -0.87 13.49 19.49
CA GLU A 121 -2.14 14.12 19.14
C GLU A 121 -2.55 13.70 17.71
N LEU A 122 -3.56 12.82 17.60
CA LEU A 122 -4.21 12.43 16.34
C LEU A 122 -5.70 12.12 16.55
N ASP A 123 -6.51 12.31 15.50
CA ASP A 123 -7.90 11.84 15.47
C ASP A 123 -7.97 10.40 14.97
N LEU A 124 -8.64 9.52 15.73
CA LEU A 124 -8.84 8.11 15.39
C LEU A 124 -9.99 7.90 14.39
N GLN A 125 -10.82 8.92 14.15
CA GLN A 125 -11.88 8.92 13.14
C GLN A 125 -11.39 9.41 11.76
N ASP A 126 -10.16 9.94 11.68
CA ASP A 126 -9.57 10.45 10.44
C ASP A 126 -8.62 9.40 9.83
N TRP A 127 -9.04 8.82 8.70
CA TRP A 127 -8.26 7.86 7.93
C TRP A 127 -6.85 8.35 7.62
N ARG A 128 -6.69 9.60 7.18
CA ARG A 128 -5.39 10.15 6.79
C ARG A 128 -4.47 10.24 7.99
N GLN A 129 -4.98 10.62 9.16
CA GLN A 129 -4.17 10.69 10.38
C GLN A 129 -3.73 9.30 10.86
N VAL A 130 -4.64 8.32 10.89
CA VAL A 130 -4.34 6.92 11.25
C VAL A 130 -3.36 6.29 10.26
N TYR A 131 -3.57 6.46 8.95
CA TYR A 131 -2.66 6.02 7.89
C TYR A 131 -1.27 6.63 8.05
N SER A 132 -1.18 7.93 8.30
CA SER A 132 0.10 8.64 8.43
C SER A 132 0.93 8.11 9.61
N ALA A 133 0.29 7.88 10.77
CA ALA A 133 0.94 7.29 11.93
C ALA A 133 1.44 5.85 11.69
N CYS A 134 0.79 5.09 10.81
CA CYS A 134 1.20 3.74 10.41
C CYS A 134 2.22 3.71 9.26
N LEU A 135 2.28 4.75 8.41
CA LEU A 135 3.01 4.72 7.15
C LEU A 135 4.51 4.46 7.32
N GLY A 136 5.19 5.26 8.15
CA GLY A 136 6.61 5.10 8.44
C GLY A 136 6.97 3.72 9.03
N PRO A 137 6.32 3.29 10.13
CA PRO A 137 6.48 1.95 10.71
C PRO A 137 6.28 0.81 9.69
N SER A 138 5.20 0.88 8.90
CA SER A 138 4.90 -0.14 7.89
C SER A 138 5.96 -0.16 6.79
N ARG A 139 6.39 1.02 6.30
CA ARG A 139 7.45 1.14 5.28
C ARG A 139 8.75 0.50 5.74
N ALA A 140 9.16 0.70 7.00
CA ALA A 140 10.37 0.09 7.56
C ALA A 140 10.32 -1.44 7.54
N VAL A 141 9.21 -2.03 8.02
CA VAL A 141 8.98 -3.48 8.02
C VAL A 141 8.92 -4.04 6.59
N GLN A 142 8.22 -3.35 5.69
CA GLN A 142 8.05 -3.79 4.30
C GLN A 142 9.38 -3.80 3.51
N GLU A 143 10.24 -2.79 3.67
CA GLU A 143 11.56 -2.80 3.06
C GLU A 143 12.43 -3.95 3.62
N ALA A 144 12.42 -4.15 4.94
CA ALA A 144 13.18 -5.22 5.58
C ALA A 144 12.72 -6.62 5.12
N VAL A 145 11.40 -6.84 5.00
CA VAL A 145 10.82 -8.08 4.46
C VAL A 145 11.13 -8.27 2.97
N ALA A 146 11.10 -7.22 2.16
CA ALA A 146 11.46 -7.32 0.75
C ALA A 146 12.92 -7.79 0.57
N GLU A 147 13.85 -7.19 1.33
CA GLU A 147 15.29 -7.48 1.29
C GLU A 147 15.66 -8.85 1.89
N GLN A 148 14.97 -9.30 2.95
CA GLN A 148 15.36 -10.49 3.72
C GLN A 148 14.51 -11.74 3.40
N VAL A 149 13.23 -11.56 3.06
CA VAL A 149 12.26 -12.67 2.95
C VAL A 149 11.71 -12.81 1.53
N VAL A 150 11.24 -11.75 0.88
CA VAL A 150 10.63 -11.90 -0.46
C VAL A 150 11.70 -12.17 -1.53
N ARG A 151 12.74 -11.32 -1.63
CA ARG A 151 13.94 -11.53 -2.49
C ARG A 151 13.64 -12.02 -3.92
N ASP A 152 12.61 -11.44 -4.55
CA ASP A 152 12.12 -11.79 -5.90
C ASP A 152 11.82 -13.29 -6.11
N ARG A 153 11.48 -14.01 -5.02
CA ARG A 153 11.08 -15.42 -5.06
C ARG A 153 9.64 -15.59 -5.51
N ASP A 154 9.36 -16.70 -6.19
CA ASP A 154 8.00 -17.14 -6.46
C ASP A 154 7.21 -17.28 -5.16
N TRP A 155 5.94 -16.89 -5.20
CA TRP A 155 5.04 -16.94 -4.06
C TRP A 155 3.87 -17.89 -4.33
N TYR A 156 3.36 -18.50 -3.27
CA TYR A 156 2.16 -19.34 -3.30
C TYR A 156 1.39 -19.20 -1.98
N VAL A 157 0.07 -19.12 -2.04
CA VAL A 157 -0.79 -19.04 -0.86
C VAL A 157 -1.74 -20.24 -0.81
N ASP A 158 -1.83 -20.84 0.38
CA ASP A 158 -2.73 -21.93 0.69
C ASP A 158 -3.62 -21.52 1.88
N PHE A 159 -4.89 -21.22 1.62
CA PHE A 159 -5.82 -20.78 2.66
C PHE A 159 -6.40 -21.95 3.48
N ASP A 160 -6.28 -23.19 3.00
CA ASP A 160 -6.73 -24.38 3.74
C ASP A 160 -5.66 -24.80 4.77
N LEU A 161 -4.37 -24.72 4.39
CA LEU A 161 -3.24 -24.90 5.31
C LEU A 161 -2.92 -23.65 6.13
N GLY A 162 -3.36 -22.47 5.66
CA GLY A 162 -3.08 -21.18 6.30
C GLY A 162 -1.63 -20.73 6.14
N THR A 163 -1.05 -20.93 4.95
CA THR A 163 0.36 -20.61 4.67
C THR A 163 0.56 -19.69 3.46
N LEU A 164 1.61 -18.87 3.52
CA LEU A 164 2.18 -18.10 2.42
C LEU A 164 3.64 -18.51 2.27
N ALA A 165 4.00 -19.04 1.10
CA ALA A 165 5.34 -19.49 0.78
C ALA A 165 6.09 -18.47 -0.11
N PHE A 166 7.41 -18.39 0.07
CA PHE A 166 8.35 -17.68 -0.79
C PHE A 166 9.52 -18.61 -1.15
N GLY A 167 9.43 -19.27 -2.30
CA GLY A 167 10.27 -20.42 -2.62
C GLY A 167 10.04 -21.58 -1.64
N GLU A 168 11.09 -22.00 -0.92
CA GLU A 168 11.02 -23.10 0.06
C GLU A 168 10.59 -22.64 1.48
N ASP A 169 10.65 -21.34 1.78
CA ASP A 169 10.24 -20.80 3.08
C ASP A 169 8.71 -20.64 3.14
N SER A 170 8.09 -20.95 4.27
CA SER A 170 6.62 -20.92 4.46
C SER A 170 6.27 -20.26 5.80
N PHE A 171 5.30 -19.35 5.77
CA PHE A 171 4.89 -18.51 6.89
C PHE A 171 3.38 -18.62 7.14
N PRO A 172 2.87 -18.50 8.38
CA PRO A 172 1.44 -18.44 8.64
C PRO A 172 0.82 -17.21 7.95
N VAL A 173 -0.30 -17.40 7.26
CA VAL A 173 -0.98 -16.33 6.49
C VAL A 173 -2.34 -15.95 7.06
N GLN A 174 -2.70 -14.69 6.90
CA GLN A 174 -4.05 -14.20 7.10
C GLN A 174 -4.50 -13.32 5.92
N PHE A 175 -5.73 -13.53 5.46
CA PHE A 175 -6.35 -12.75 4.40
C PHE A 175 -6.88 -11.41 4.97
N LEU A 176 -6.27 -10.30 4.55
CA LEU A 176 -6.71 -8.97 4.93
C LEU A 176 -7.90 -8.51 4.07
N GLY A 177 -7.85 -8.76 2.78
CA GLY A 177 -8.87 -8.34 1.81
C GLY A 177 -8.33 -8.33 0.39
N SER A 178 -9.14 -7.83 -0.54
CA SER A 178 -8.85 -7.85 -1.97
C SER A 178 -9.24 -6.57 -2.68
N GLU A 179 -8.42 -6.15 -3.64
CA GLU A 179 -8.72 -5.13 -4.65
C GLU A 179 -9.29 -5.81 -5.90
N ALA A 180 -10.50 -5.45 -6.34
CA ALA A 180 -11.05 -5.88 -7.63
C ALA A 180 -10.49 -4.99 -8.75
N ALA A 181 -9.97 -5.58 -9.82
CA ALA A 181 -9.34 -4.83 -10.91
C ALA A 181 -10.36 -4.04 -11.75
N ASP A 182 -11.51 -4.66 -12.05
CA ASP A 182 -12.51 -4.10 -12.97
C ASP A 182 -13.35 -2.99 -12.33
N ASP A 183 -13.83 -3.21 -11.10
CA ASP A 183 -14.72 -2.29 -10.38
C ASP A 183 -13.96 -1.28 -9.48
N GLN A 184 -12.64 -1.42 -9.35
CA GLN A 184 -11.79 -0.61 -8.46
C GLN A 184 -12.31 -0.53 -7.02
N THR A 185 -12.80 -1.64 -6.46
CA THR A 185 -13.30 -1.73 -5.08
C THR A 185 -12.37 -2.50 -4.17
N TRP A 186 -12.27 -2.10 -2.91
CA TRP A 186 -11.80 -2.94 -1.82
C TRP A 186 -12.91 -3.84 -1.29
N MET A 187 -12.58 -5.03 -0.83
CA MET A 187 -13.41 -5.83 0.07
C MET A 187 -12.53 -6.42 1.18
N TRP A 188 -12.94 -6.24 2.44
CA TRP A 188 -12.23 -6.82 3.58
C TRP A 188 -12.43 -8.32 3.70
N GLY A 189 -11.38 -9.04 4.10
CA GLY A 189 -11.41 -10.48 4.36
C GLY A 189 -12.41 -10.88 5.44
N TRP A 190 -12.70 -9.99 6.41
CA TRP A 190 -13.72 -10.24 7.43
C TRP A 190 -15.15 -10.28 6.90
N HIS A 191 -15.41 -9.71 5.71
CA HIS A 191 -16.71 -9.87 5.02
C HIS A 191 -16.90 -11.34 4.57
N ASN A 192 -15.79 -12.05 4.35
CA ASN A 192 -15.67 -13.51 4.28
C ASN A 192 -16.67 -14.22 3.34
N VAL A 193 -16.91 -13.66 2.16
CA VAL A 193 -17.80 -14.24 1.12
C VAL A 193 -17.38 -15.66 0.69
N ASN A 194 -16.08 -15.98 0.86
CA ASN A 194 -15.50 -17.30 0.55
C ASN A 194 -15.60 -18.29 1.71
N ASN A 195 -16.13 -17.88 2.87
CA ASN A 195 -16.27 -18.69 4.06
C ASN A 195 -14.94 -19.34 4.53
N PHE A 196 -13.85 -18.58 4.47
CA PHE A 196 -12.56 -18.98 5.04
C PHE A 196 -12.67 -19.22 6.55
N PRO A 197 -11.83 -20.12 7.12
CA PRO A 197 -11.74 -20.31 8.57
C PRO A 197 -11.46 -18.99 9.30
N SER A 198 -11.99 -18.84 10.53
CA SER A 198 -11.80 -17.61 11.31
C SER A 198 -10.33 -17.30 11.63
N SER A 199 -9.46 -18.32 11.68
CA SER A 199 -8.01 -18.19 11.80
C SER A 199 -7.37 -17.43 10.63
N ILE A 200 -7.89 -17.60 9.41
CA ILE A 200 -7.39 -16.94 8.20
C ILE A 200 -7.77 -15.45 8.16
N VAL A 201 -8.87 -15.05 8.80
CA VAL A 201 -9.39 -13.67 8.74
C VAL A 201 -9.32 -12.94 10.08
N ALA A 202 -8.55 -13.43 11.05
CA ALA A 202 -8.55 -12.94 12.43
C ALA A 202 -8.08 -11.48 12.57
N ILE A 203 -7.00 -11.08 11.87
CA ILE A 203 -6.53 -9.68 11.83
C ILE A 203 -7.61 -8.79 11.20
N ALA A 204 -8.21 -9.18 10.08
CA ALA A 204 -9.30 -8.42 9.47
C ALA A 204 -10.48 -8.25 10.46
N GLN A 205 -10.89 -9.32 11.16
CA GLN A 205 -11.94 -9.27 12.18
C GLN A 205 -11.58 -8.37 13.36
N TYR A 206 -10.31 -8.34 13.78
CA TYR A 206 -9.80 -7.45 14.82
C TYR A 206 -9.85 -5.98 14.37
N LEU A 207 -9.41 -5.68 13.15
CA LEU A 207 -9.46 -4.32 12.59
C LEU A 207 -10.90 -3.81 12.46
N ARG A 208 -11.85 -4.67 12.11
CA ARG A 208 -13.28 -4.33 12.13
C ARG A 208 -13.74 -3.87 13.52
N GLN A 209 -13.27 -4.55 14.59
CA GLN A 209 -13.58 -4.18 15.97
C GLN A 209 -12.90 -2.86 16.38
N LEU A 210 -11.68 -2.59 15.89
CA LEU A 210 -11.05 -1.28 16.06
C LEU A 210 -11.82 -0.18 15.31
N GLY A 211 -12.22 -0.40 14.06
CA GLY A 211 -13.01 0.55 13.27
C GLY A 211 -14.30 0.96 13.98
N HIS A 212 -15.08 -0.01 14.48
CA HIS A 212 -16.28 0.28 15.28
C HIS A 212 -15.99 1.00 16.61
N ARG A 213 -14.85 0.75 17.24
CA ARG A 213 -14.45 1.38 18.50
C ARG A 213 -13.96 2.82 18.30
N TRP A 214 -13.27 3.08 17.20
CA TRP A 214 -12.69 4.37 16.86
C TRP A 214 -13.67 5.26 16.10
N GLY A 215 -14.69 4.70 15.45
CA GLY A 215 -15.56 5.42 14.50
C GLY A 215 -14.96 5.51 13.10
N LEU A 216 -13.91 4.73 12.80
CA LEU A 216 -13.19 4.75 11.54
C LEU A 216 -13.87 3.83 10.51
N ALA A 217 -14.55 4.44 9.54
CA ALA A 217 -15.41 3.73 8.59
C ALA A 217 -14.62 2.79 7.67
N GLU A 218 -13.41 3.15 7.30
CA GLU A 218 -12.51 2.46 6.37
C GLU A 218 -12.15 1.04 6.85
N LEU A 219 -12.12 0.81 8.16
CA LEU A 219 -11.90 -0.52 8.76
C LEU A 219 -13.21 -1.29 9.02
N ALA A 220 -14.34 -0.58 9.12
CA ALA A 220 -15.64 -1.10 9.56
C ALA A 220 -16.65 -1.39 8.42
N THR A 221 -16.47 -0.76 7.26
CA THR A 221 -17.30 -0.93 6.06
C THR A 221 -16.77 -2.13 5.24
N PRO A 222 -17.63 -3.09 4.84
CA PRO A 222 -17.17 -4.37 4.26
C PRO A 222 -16.51 -4.23 2.89
N SER A 223 -16.99 -3.29 2.07
CA SER A 223 -16.48 -2.99 0.74
C SER A 223 -16.81 -1.55 0.38
N PHE A 224 -15.92 -0.91 -0.39
CA PHE A 224 -16.04 0.48 -0.84
C PHE A 224 -15.16 0.72 -2.08
N PRO A 225 -15.46 1.75 -2.90
CA PRO A 225 -14.59 2.18 -4.00
C PRO A 225 -13.23 2.66 -3.50
N LEU A 226 -12.18 2.35 -4.26
CA LEU A 226 -10.81 2.79 -3.99
C LEU A 226 -10.60 4.25 -4.43
N SER A 227 -9.59 4.88 -3.84
CA SER A 227 -9.07 6.18 -4.26
C SER A 227 -7.55 6.20 -4.15
N GLN A 228 -6.92 7.32 -4.55
CA GLN A 228 -5.48 7.50 -4.40
C GLN A 228 -5.03 7.48 -2.92
N GLU A 229 -5.85 8.00 -2.01
CA GLU A 229 -5.55 8.04 -0.56
C GLU A 229 -6.03 6.77 0.19
N LEU A 230 -7.03 6.08 -0.36
CA LEU A 230 -7.65 4.90 0.21
C LEU A 230 -7.56 3.73 -0.79
N ASN A 231 -6.43 3.05 -0.78
CA ASN A 231 -6.11 1.89 -1.62
C ASN A 231 -5.69 0.68 -0.76
N GLY A 232 -5.64 -0.52 -1.35
CA GLY A 232 -5.30 -1.76 -0.64
C GLY A 232 -3.90 -1.78 -0.05
N HIS A 233 -2.94 -1.03 -0.61
CA HIS A 233 -1.61 -0.86 -0.02
C HIS A 233 -1.66 -0.02 1.27
N ALA A 234 -2.42 1.09 1.27
CA ALA A 234 -2.63 1.91 2.46
C ALA A 234 -3.41 1.16 3.56
N LEU A 235 -4.43 0.38 3.17
CA LEU A 235 -5.21 -0.49 4.05
C LEU A 235 -4.37 -1.61 4.66
N ALA A 236 -3.53 -2.27 3.87
CA ALA A 236 -2.61 -3.30 4.35
C ALA A 236 -1.49 -2.73 5.22
N ALA A 237 -1.01 -1.52 4.94
CA ALA A 237 -0.04 -0.82 5.77
C ALA A 237 -0.60 -0.55 7.18
N VAL A 238 -1.80 0.05 7.28
CA VAL A 238 -2.50 0.23 8.56
C VAL A 238 -2.76 -1.11 9.25
N ALA A 239 -3.23 -2.12 8.50
CA ALA A 239 -3.48 -3.46 9.03
C ALA A 239 -2.25 -4.10 9.67
N SER A 240 -1.08 -4.00 9.03
CA SER A 240 0.17 -4.59 9.52
C SER A 240 0.68 -3.94 10.81
N VAL A 241 0.46 -2.63 10.98
CA VAL A 241 0.93 -1.89 12.16
C VAL A 241 -0.05 -2.01 13.33
N LEU A 242 -1.34 -2.13 13.06
CA LEU A 242 -2.37 -2.31 14.08
C LEU A 242 -2.60 -3.77 14.48
N ALA A 243 -1.98 -4.74 13.80
CA ALA A 243 -2.13 -6.16 14.13
C ALA A 243 -1.76 -6.45 15.60
N PRO A 244 -2.44 -7.40 16.28
CA PRO A 244 -2.12 -7.75 17.67
C PRO A 244 -0.69 -8.29 17.88
N GLU A 245 -0.13 -8.91 16.83
CA GLU A 245 1.22 -9.48 16.81
C GLU A 245 2.01 -8.89 15.63
N PRO A 246 3.36 -8.86 15.67
CA PRO A 246 4.18 -8.34 14.58
C PRO A 246 3.99 -9.14 13.29
N VAL A 247 3.51 -8.48 12.24
CA VAL A 247 3.33 -9.05 10.90
C VAL A 247 3.88 -8.11 9.83
N ALA A 248 4.21 -8.68 8.68
CA ALA A 248 4.28 -7.93 7.43
C ALA A 248 3.04 -8.24 6.58
N TYR A 249 2.85 -7.50 5.49
CA TYR A 249 1.91 -7.89 4.44
C TYR A 249 2.62 -8.16 3.12
N TYR A 250 1.95 -8.90 2.24
CA TYR A 250 2.32 -9.16 0.86
C TYR A 250 1.15 -8.82 -0.07
N ARG A 251 1.48 -8.36 -1.28
CA ARG A 251 0.51 -8.01 -2.33
C ARG A 251 0.55 -9.08 -3.42
N GLY A 252 -0.39 -10.02 -3.38
CA GLY A 252 -0.49 -11.14 -4.31
C GLY A 252 -1.39 -10.84 -5.51
N PRO A 253 -0.85 -10.57 -6.71
CA PRO A 253 -1.65 -10.32 -7.90
C PRO A 253 -2.29 -11.62 -8.44
N HIS A 254 -3.53 -11.55 -8.92
CA HIS A 254 -4.23 -12.68 -9.52
C HIS A 254 -5.10 -12.26 -10.71
N THR A 255 -5.63 -13.24 -11.43
CA THR A 255 -6.64 -13.01 -12.48
C THR A 255 -7.88 -12.35 -11.86
N GLY A 256 -8.14 -11.09 -12.20
CA GLY A 256 -9.28 -10.30 -11.71
C GLY A 256 -8.99 -9.31 -10.58
N GLY A 257 -7.78 -9.27 -10.03
CA GLY A 257 -7.50 -8.39 -8.89
C GLY A 257 -6.22 -8.69 -8.15
N VAL A 258 -6.20 -8.29 -6.88
CA VAL A 258 -5.07 -8.46 -5.98
C VAL A 258 -5.55 -8.82 -4.59
N VAL A 259 -4.96 -9.85 -3.98
CA VAL A 259 -5.14 -10.18 -2.57
C VAL A 259 -4.06 -9.53 -1.72
N LEU A 260 -4.45 -9.00 -0.56
CA LEU A 260 -3.55 -8.48 0.45
C LEU A 260 -3.53 -9.48 1.61
N LEU A 261 -2.33 -9.96 1.93
CA LEU A 261 -2.08 -11.06 2.85
C LEU A 261 -1.18 -10.56 3.98
N ALA A 262 -1.60 -10.67 5.24
CA ALA A 262 -0.68 -10.53 6.37
C ALA A 262 0.02 -11.87 6.63
N PHE A 263 1.27 -11.85 7.10
CA PHE A 263 1.99 -13.04 7.48
C PHE A 263 2.94 -12.81 8.66
N SER A 264 3.07 -13.83 9.52
CA SER A 264 3.80 -13.79 10.79
C SER A 264 5.07 -14.65 10.76
N ASP A 265 5.63 -14.92 11.93
CA ASP A 265 6.79 -15.81 12.15
C ASP A 265 8.04 -15.37 11.38
N LEU A 266 8.13 -14.06 11.19
CA LEU A 266 9.23 -13.36 10.53
C LEU A 266 10.45 -13.23 11.46
N PRO A 267 11.69 -13.19 10.91
CA PRO A 267 12.90 -12.92 11.69
C PRO A 267 12.79 -11.62 12.51
N ALA A 268 13.27 -11.61 13.75
CA ALA A 268 13.15 -10.45 14.64
C ALA A 268 13.84 -9.19 14.07
N GLU A 269 14.86 -9.39 13.24
CA GLU A 269 15.61 -8.38 12.49
C GLU A 269 14.72 -7.55 11.55
N VAL A 270 13.61 -8.11 11.05
CA VAL A 270 12.61 -7.40 10.23
C VAL A 270 11.96 -6.26 11.00
N PHE A 271 11.74 -6.45 12.31
CA PHE A 271 11.09 -5.48 13.18
C PHE A 271 12.08 -4.69 14.02
N ALA A 272 13.39 -4.83 13.79
CA ALA A 272 14.42 -4.14 14.55
C ALA A 272 14.30 -2.60 14.39
N PRO A 273 14.73 -1.82 15.40
CA PRO A 273 14.95 -0.40 15.24
C PRO A 273 15.92 -0.10 14.09
N VAL A 274 15.86 1.10 13.54
CA VAL A 274 16.71 1.57 12.44
C VAL A 274 17.53 2.80 12.85
N GLY A 275 18.66 2.99 12.19
CA GLY A 275 19.58 4.11 12.43
C GLY A 275 19.07 5.46 11.91
N PRO A 276 19.66 6.60 12.36
CA PRO A 276 19.18 7.94 12.00
C PRO A 276 19.14 8.20 10.49
N GLN A 277 20.11 7.68 9.76
CA GLN A 277 20.17 7.78 8.29
C GLN A 277 19.02 7.03 7.61
N ARG A 278 18.57 5.89 8.17
CA ARG A 278 17.42 5.14 7.65
C ARG A 278 16.09 5.76 8.06
N LEU A 279 15.98 6.32 9.27
CA LEU A 279 14.82 7.16 9.66
C LEU A 279 14.64 8.33 8.67
N ALA A 280 15.72 9.06 8.39
CA ALA A 280 15.71 10.16 7.43
C ALA A 280 15.29 9.72 6.02
N SER A 281 15.81 8.58 5.54
CA SER A 281 15.43 7.98 4.25
C SER A 281 13.94 7.57 4.21
N LEU A 282 13.46 6.85 5.23
CA LEU A 282 12.07 6.38 5.32
C LEU A 282 11.07 7.55 5.25
N VAL A 283 11.30 8.61 6.03
CA VAL A 283 10.47 9.82 5.99
C VAL A 283 10.50 10.43 4.58
N SER A 284 11.69 10.61 4.01
CA SER A 284 11.88 11.22 2.68
C SER A 284 11.15 10.48 1.56
N GLN A 285 11.16 9.14 1.58
CA GLN A 285 10.43 8.31 0.62
C GLN A 285 8.90 8.47 0.73
N CYS A 286 8.38 8.72 1.93
CA CYS A 286 6.95 8.80 2.19
C CYS A 286 6.35 10.18 1.88
N LEU A 287 7.15 11.23 1.67
CA LEU A 287 6.68 12.60 1.43
C LEU A 287 5.87 12.78 0.13
N GLY A 288 5.96 11.84 -0.81
CA GLY A 288 5.15 11.82 -2.03
C GLY A 288 3.76 11.21 -1.86
N LEU A 289 3.46 10.61 -0.71
CA LEU A 289 2.20 9.93 -0.41
C LEU A 289 1.23 10.88 0.32
N PRO A 290 -0.10 10.69 0.16
CA PRO A 290 -1.12 11.55 0.78
C PRO A 290 -1.21 11.31 2.30
N CYS A 291 -0.23 11.85 3.02
CA CYS A 291 -0.09 11.73 4.47
C CYS A 291 0.01 13.10 5.15
N ASP A 292 -0.13 13.11 6.47
CA ASP A 292 0.28 14.19 7.36
C ASP A 292 1.76 13.96 7.73
N HIS A 293 2.61 14.93 7.41
CA HIS A 293 4.07 14.75 7.57
C HIS A 293 4.50 14.77 9.04
N ARG A 294 3.71 15.39 9.94
CA ARG A 294 3.97 15.37 11.38
C ARG A 294 3.71 13.96 11.93
N LEU A 295 2.54 13.40 11.65
CA LEU A 295 2.14 12.07 12.13
C LEU A 295 3.00 10.96 11.53
N LEU A 296 3.45 11.11 10.28
CA LEU A 296 4.46 10.24 9.67
C LEU A 296 5.76 10.19 10.50
N VAL A 297 6.28 11.35 10.91
CA VAL A 297 7.53 11.45 11.67
C VAL A 297 7.32 10.96 13.10
N GLU A 298 6.28 11.41 13.81
CA GLU A 298 6.01 10.99 15.19
C GLU A 298 5.73 9.47 15.27
N GLY A 299 4.91 8.93 14.36
CA GLY A 299 4.61 7.49 14.32
C GLY A 299 5.84 6.62 14.06
N LEU A 300 6.72 7.03 13.15
CA LEU A 300 7.98 6.33 12.91
C LEU A 300 8.91 6.38 14.13
N LEU A 301 9.05 7.54 14.78
CA LEU A 301 9.94 7.70 15.94
C LEU A 301 9.46 6.91 17.16
N CYS A 302 8.15 6.92 17.43
CA CYS A 302 7.55 6.08 18.48
C CYS A 302 7.80 4.59 18.22
N TRP A 303 7.55 4.11 16.99
CA TRP A 303 7.82 2.72 16.62
C TRP A 303 9.30 2.36 16.72
N ASN A 304 10.20 3.30 16.40
CA ASN A 304 11.64 3.10 16.50
C ASN A 304 12.15 3.11 17.95
N GLY A 305 11.38 3.64 18.91
CA GLY A 305 11.85 3.88 20.28
C GLY A 305 12.80 5.07 20.38
N THR A 306 12.69 6.04 19.48
CA THR A 306 13.51 7.25 19.51
C THR A 306 12.75 8.37 20.21
N ALA A 307 13.27 8.83 21.36
CA ALA A 307 12.72 9.99 22.06
C ALA A 307 12.83 11.24 21.19
N TYR A 308 11.92 12.19 21.35
CA TYR A 308 11.96 13.46 20.63
C TYR A 308 11.35 14.60 21.45
N SER A 309 11.60 15.83 21.00
CA SER A 309 11.04 17.05 21.59
C SER A 309 10.59 18.04 20.51
N TRP A 310 9.53 18.79 20.79
CA TRP A 310 9.05 19.88 19.95
C TRP A 310 9.70 21.21 20.34
N GLN A 311 10.27 21.91 19.36
CA GLN A 311 10.90 23.22 19.47
C GLN A 311 10.19 24.17 18.50
N GLY A 312 9.00 24.64 18.88
CA GLY A 312 8.12 25.42 17.99
C GLY A 312 7.55 24.54 16.87
N ARG A 313 8.00 24.75 15.63
CA ARG A 313 7.62 23.96 14.44
C ARG A 313 8.75 23.03 13.97
N SER A 314 9.69 22.74 14.84
CA SER A 314 10.79 21.80 14.57
C SER A 314 10.67 20.64 15.56
N LEU A 315 10.65 19.40 15.07
CA LEU A 315 10.77 18.20 15.89
C LEU A 315 12.24 17.80 15.93
N VAL A 316 12.79 17.58 17.12
CA VAL A 316 14.16 17.12 17.30
C VAL A 316 14.15 15.72 17.91
N ALA A 317 14.67 14.74 17.16
CA ALA A 317 14.79 13.36 17.59
C ALA A 317 16.15 13.10 18.26
N SER A 318 16.09 12.56 19.48
CA SER A 318 17.24 12.26 20.33
C SER A 318 17.93 10.97 19.89
N CYS A 319 18.88 11.14 18.97
CA CYS A 319 19.80 10.14 18.46
C CYS A 319 21.26 10.57 18.75
N PRO A 320 22.27 9.69 18.60
CA PRO A 320 23.69 10.05 18.75
C PRO A 320 24.13 11.22 17.85
N GLN A 321 23.46 11.38 16.72
CA GLN A 321 23.43 12.57 15.88
C GLN A 321 21.97 12.98 15.80
N GLU A 322 21.59 14.14 16.38
CA GLU A 322 20.19 14.55 16.46
C GLU A 322 19.63 14.82 15.05
N LEU A 323 18.44 14.29 14.76
CA LEU A 323 17.70 14.63 13.54
C LEU A 323 16.75 15.79 13.85
N VAL A 324 16.71 16.79 12.98
CA VAL A 324 15.79 17.93 13.07
C VAL A 324 14.87 17.90 11.85
N PHE A 325 13.57 17.89 12.11
CA PHE A 325 12.50 17.91 11.14
C PHE A 325 11.77 19.25 11.23
N ASP A 326 11.92 20.11 10.21
CA ASP A 326 11.37 21.47 10.19
C ASP A 326 10.08 21.52 9.36
N PHE A 327 8.99 22.01 9.95
CA PHE A 327 7.66 22.03 9.32
C PHE A 327 7.23 23.43 8.87
N ASP A 328 6.38 23.51 7.84
CA ASP A 328 5.72 24.75 7.41
C ASP A 328 4.49 25.11 8.30
N ALA A 329 3.71 26.12 7.92
CA ALA A 329 2.52 26.53 8.67
C ALA A 329 1.33 25.56 8.51
N HIS A 330 1.43 24.58 7.60
CA HIS A 330 0.44 23.54 7.31
C HIS A 330 0.98 22.15 7.70
N TRP A 331 1.96 22.09 8.60
CA TRP A 331 2.62 20.86 9.07
C TRP A 331 3.26 20.00 7.97
N ARG A 332 3.62 20.59 6.83
CA ARG A 332 4.39 19.92 5.78
C ARG A 332 5.87 20.02 6.11
N LEU A 333 6.58 18.89 6.11
CA LEU A 333 8.03 18.86 6.24
C LEU A 333 8.70 19.70 5.14
N THR A 334 9.59 20.60 5.52
CA THR A 334 10.35 21.52 4.65
C THR A 334 11.87 21.39 4.79
N GLY A 335 12.34 20.95 5.96
CA GLY A 335 13.74 20.73 6.23
C GLY A 335 13.94 19.41 6.96
N LEU A 336 15.00 18.70 6.59
CA LEU A 336 15.52 17.56 7.32
C LEU A 336 17.03 17.76 7.45
N SER A 337 17.49 17.96 8.67
CA SER A 337 18.90 18.24 8.96
C SER A 337 19.39 17.45 10.16
N THR A 338 20.70 17.49 10.38
CA THR A 338 21.32 16.89 11.56
C THR A 338 22.07 17.95 12.35
N ARG A 339 21.98 17.89 13.68
CA ARG A 339 22.83 18.69 14.57
C ARG A 339 23.54 17.80 15.59
N GLN A 340 24.65 18.30 16.11
CA GLN A 340 25.36 17.65 17.20
C GLN A 340 24.62 17.97 18.51
N PRO A 341 24.40 17.01 19.42
CA PRO A 341 23.79 17.30 20.72
C PRO A 341 24.66 18.29 21.51
N ALA A 342 23.99 19.12 22.31
CA ALA A 342 24.59 20.20 23.10
C ALA A 342 25.30 19.71 24.38
#